data_AF-A0A1G2USH0-F1
#
_entry.id   AF-A0A1G2USH0-F1
#
_cell.length_a   1.000
_cell.length_b   1.000
_cell.length_c   1.000
_cell.angle_alpha   90.00
_cell.angle_beta   90.00
_cell.angle_gamma   90.00
#
_symmetry.space_group_name_H-M   'P 1'
#
loop_
_entity.id
_entity.type
_entity.pdbx_description
1 polymer ?
#
loop_
_entity_poly.entity_id
_entity_poly.type
_entity_poly.pdbx_seq_one_letter_code
_entity_poly.pdbx_strand_id
1 'polypeptide(L)'
;MLRKQHAEPKFCLVVIYYVWFNQNNMKNNQKGFANVVLIGAIVVVLAIGGYFIIKNKNKSTNPIVSPINNIEDKMEIKIYFNDSNSSDPCNETYEVTRTIPKTLAVADASLKILFSENLTELKNNYLGVSIKDSVAVVNFKRPALDYLNNTACIQMSFKIPIEKTLLQYPTIKEVDYSIDGKVFTEFDA
;
A
#
# COMPACT_ATOMS: atom_id res chain seq x y z
N MET A 1 2.06 -2.88 -56.28
CA MET A 1 0.81 -2.87 -55.49
C MET A 1 0.97 -1.88 -54.34
N LEU A 2 0.40 -0.68 -54.46
CA LEU A 2 0.45 0.38 -53.43
C LEU A 2 -0.91 0.46 -52.73
N ARG A 3 -0.97 0.14 -51.43
CA ARG A 3 -2.16 0.36 -50.59
C ARG A 3 -2.11 1.76 -49.98
N LYS A 4 -3.01 2.64 -50.42
CA LYS A 4 -3.33 3.92 -49.75
C LYS A 4 -4.03 3.63 -48.42
N GLN A 5 -3.57 4.23 -47.33
CA GLN A 5 -4.34 4.32 -46.08
C GLN A 5 -5.26 5.55 -46.17
N HIS A 6 -6.56 5.29 -46.08
CA HIS A 6 -7.61 6.31 -45.99
C HIS A 6 -7.83 6.61 -44.50
N ALA A 7 -7.55 7.84 -44.07
CA ALA A 7 -7.87 8.33 -42.73
C ALA A 7 -9.34 8.77 -42.66
N GLU A 8 -10.04 8.43 -41.58
CA GLU A 8 -11.46 8.77 -41.37
C GLU A 8 -11.68 10.25 -40.98
N PRO A 9 -12.75 10.91 -41.47
CA PRO A 9 -13.02 12.32 -41.23
C PRO A 9 -14.02 12.51 -40.08
N LYS A 10 -13.57 12.44 -38.82
CA LYS A 10 -14.43 12.82 -37.67
C LYS A 10 -13.97 14.08 -36.92
N PHE A 11 -12.80 14.62 -37.25
CA PHE A 11 -12.27 15.82 -36.59
C PHE A 11 -12.63 17.15 -37.26
N CYS A 12 -13.13 17.14 -38.51
CA CYS A 12 -13.34 18.38 -39.27
C CYS A 12 -14.61 19.15 -38.85
N LEU A 13 -15.67 18.47 -38.39
CA LEU A 13 -16.95 19.11 -38.07
C LEU A 13 -16.94 19.92 -36.76
N VAL A 14 -16.14 19.51 -35.77
CA VAL A 14 -16.09 20.18 -34.45
C VAL A 14 -15.44 21.56 -34.56
N VAL A 15 -14.41 21.69 -35.40
CA VAL A 15 -13.68 22.96 -35.58
C VAL A 15 -14.56 24.00 -36.28
N ILE A 16 -15.39 23.58 -37.26
CA ILE A 16 -16.29 24.47 -37.98
C ILE A 16 -17.39 25.02 -37.05
N TYR A 17 -17.92 24.19 -36.15
CA TYR A 17 -18.94 24.62 -35.18
C TYR A 17 -18.39 25.65 -34.18
N TYR A 18 -17.13 25.49 -33.76
CA TYR A 18 -16.47 26.40 -32.82
C TYR A 18 -16.18 27.79 -33.44
N VAL A 19 -15.78 27.82 -34.71
CA VAL A 19 -15.44 29.08 -35.40
C VAL A 19 -16.70 29.89 -35.76
N TRP A 20 -17.80 29.24 -36.17
CA TRP A 20 -19.06 29.94 -36.48
C TRP A 20 -19.73 30.53 -35.24
N PHE A 21 -19.69 29.85 -34.08
CA PHE A 21 -20.24 30.37 -32.83
C PHE A 21 -19.50 31.60 -32.30
N ASN A 22 -18.18 31.71 -32.55
CA ASN A 22 -17.36 32.82 -32.06
C ASN A 22 -17.62 34.16 -32.79
N GLN A 23 -18.08 34.13 -34.05
CA GLN A 23 -18.34 35.38 -34.80
C GLN A 23 -19.68 36.05 -34.47
N ASN A 24 -20.66 35.33 -33.93
CA ASN A 24 -22.02 35.87 -33.75
C ASN A 24 -22.29 36.58 -32.41
N ASN A 25 -21.32 36.64 -31.48
CA ASN A 25 -21.55 37.21 -30.14
C ASN A 25 -20.66 38.42 -29.79
N MET A 26 -19.98 39.03 -30.75
CA MET A 26 -19.28 40.31 -30.54
C MET A 26 -20.15 41.51 -30.89
N LYS A 27 -21.39 41.52 -30.38
CA LYS A 27 -22.19 42.75 -30.31
C LYS A 27 -22.90 42.83 -28.96
N ASN A 28 -22.42 43.79 -28.17
CA ASN A 28 -23.12 44.49 -27.11
C ASN A 28 -22.94 43.96 -25.67
N ASN A 29 -22.49 44.89 -24.82
CA ASN A 29 -22.48 44.92 -23.35
C ASN A 29 -21.34 44.25 -22.57
N GLN A 30 -20.42 45.12 -22.14
CA GLN A 30 -19.27 44.97 -21.24
C GLN A 30 -19.55 44.30 -19.86
N LYS A 31 -20.81 44.03 -19.50
CA LYS A 31 -21.18 43.41 -18.22
C LYS A 31 -21.34 41.88 -18.27
N GLY A 32 -21.22 41.25 -19.45
CA GLY A 32 -21.38 39.80 -19.63
C GLY A 32 -20.09 38.96 -19.54
N PHE A 33 -18.91 39.58 -19.62
CA PHE A 33 -17.64 38.86 -19.77
C PHE A 33 -17.22 38.08 -18.52
N ALA A 34 -17.54 38.56 -17.32
CA ALA A 34 -17.16 37.88 -16.09
C ALA A 34 -17.81 36.49 -15.98
N ASN A 35 -19.07 36.34 -16.39
CA ASN A 35 -19.79 35.08 -16.31
C ASN A 35 -19.32 34.08 -17.37
N VAL A 36 -18.99 34.56 -18.58
CA VAL A 36 -18.48 33.71 -19.67
C VAL A 36 -17.06 33.22 -19.38
N VAL A 37 -16.20 34.09 -18.83
CA VAL A 37 -14.83 33.70 -18.42
C VAL A 37 -14.87 32.71 -17.25
N LEU A 38 -15.77 32.90 -16.28
CA LEU A 38 -15.96 31.99 -15.15
C LEU A 38 -16.43 30.60 -15.60
N ILE A 39 -17.42 30.54 -16.52
CA ILE A 39 -17.91 29.27 -17.07
C ILE A 39 -16.79 28.57 -17.87
N GLY A 40 -16.01 29.32 -18.66
CA GLY A 40 -14.87 28.79 -19.41
C GLY A 40 -13.80 28.19 -18.48
N ALA A 41 -13.47 28.86 -17.37
CA ALA A 41 -12.51 28.38 -16.40
C ALA A 41 -12.97 27.09 -15.69
N ILE A 42 -14.26 27.00 -15.32
CA ILE A 42 -14.83 25.81 -14.64
C ILE A 42 -14.77 24.57 -15.54
N VAL A 43 -15.08 24.72 -16.83
CA VAL A 43 -15.03 23.59 -17.79
C VAL A 43 -13.59 23.07 -17.95
N VAL A 44 -12.59 23.96 -17.96
CA VAL A 44 -11.17 23.57 -18.02
C VAL A 44 -10.72 22.84 -16.74
N VAL A 45 -11.13 23.32 -15.55
CA VAL A 45 -10.80 22.68 -14.27
C VAL A 45 -11.43 21.29 -14.16
N LEU A 46 -12.68 21.10 -14.61
CA LEU A 46 -13.33 19.78 -14.62
C LEU A 46 -12.68 18.81 -15.62
N ALA A 47 -12.23 19.29 -16.79
CA ALA A 47 -11.52 18.47 -17.76
C ALA A 47 -10.15 18.00 -17.22
N ILE A 48 -9.40 18.90 -16.55
CA ILE A 48 -8.09 18.56 -15.97
C ILE A 48 -8.26 17.68 -14.72
N GLY A 49 -9.21 17.99 -13.84
CA GLY A 49 -9.50 17.21 -12.63
C GLY A 49 -10.03 15.80 -12.92
N GLY A 50 -10.91 15.65 -13.92
CA GLY A 50 -11.40 14.34 -14.36
C GLY A 50 -10.33 13.49 -15.05
N TYR A 51 -9.40 14.11 -15.77
CA TYR A 51 -8.30 13.39 -16.45
C TYR A 51 -7.31 12.75 -15.46
N PHE A 52 -7.13 13.33 -14.27
CA PHE A 52 -6.21 12.81 -13.24
C PHE A 52 -6.73 11.56 -12.52
N ILE A 53 -8.05 11.37 -12.44
CA ILE A 53 -8.68 10.23 -11.73
C ILE A 53 -8.58 8.91 -12.54
N ILE A 54 -8.42 8.97 -13.86
CA ILE A 54 -8.59 7.79 -14.74
C ILE A 54 -7.28 7.00 -14.97
N LYS A 55 -6.12 7.50 -14.54
CA LYS A 55 -4.82 6.86 -14.80
C LYS A 55 -4.29 5.95 -13.68
N ASN A 56 -5.15 5.11 -13.09
CA ASN A 56 -4.70 3.96 -12.29
C ASN A 56 -5.51 2.70 -12.66
N LYS A 57 -5.17 2.09 -13.81
CA LYS A 57 -5.42 0.68 -14.06
C LYS A 57 -4.08 0.03 -14.40
N ASN A 58 -3.42 -0.50 -13.38
CA ASN A 58 -2.32 -1.43 -13.58
C ASN A 58 -2.87 -2.62 -14.38
N LYS A 59 -2.53 -2.65 -15.66
CA LYS A 59 -2.81 -3.78 -16.55
C LYS A 59 -1.95 -4.93 -16.03
N SER A 60 -2.53 -5.76 -15.17
CA SER A 60 -1.99 -7.06 -14.83
C SER A 60 -2.01 -7.89 -16.11
N THR A 61 -0.88 -7.89 -16.80
CA THR A 61 -0.62 -8.78 -17.92
C THR A 61 -0.45 -10.16 -17.32
N ASN A 62 -1.51 -10.95 -17.36
CA ASN A 62 -1.44 -12.38 -17.09
C ASN A 62 -0.46 -13.00 -18.09
N PRO A 63 0.70 -13.56 -17.68
CA PRO A 63 1.50 -14.36 -18.58
C PRO A 63 0.83 -15.73 -18.74
N ILE A 64 0.76 -16.14 -20.00
CA ILE A 64 0.30 -17.43 -20.49
C ILE A 64 1.01 -18.57 -19.74
N VAL A 65 0.22 -19.46 -19.13
CA VAL A 65 0.71 -20.68 -18.46
C VAL A 65 1.20 -21.68 -19.51
N SER A 66 2.53 -21.80 -19.60
CA SER A 66 3.25 -22.91 -20.24
C SER A 66 3.40 -24.06 -19.22
N PRO A 67 3.52 -25.35 -19.61
CA PRO A 67 3.65 -26.42 -18.64
C PRO A 67 5.08 -26.42 -18.10
N ILE A 68 5.28 -25.88 -16.90
CA ILE A 68 6.60 -25.81 -16.26
C ILE A 68 6.51 -26.63 -14.97
N ASN A 69 7.42 -27.59 -14.84
CA ASN A 69 7.68 -28.32 -13.61
C ASN A 69 7.84 -27.31 -12.47
N ASN A 70 6.81 -27.18 -11.62
CA ASN A 70 6.77 -26.24 -10.51
C ASN A 70 7.78 -26.65 -9.43
N ILE A 71 9.05 -26.32 -9.65
CA ILE A 71 10.00 -26.19 -8.55
C ILE A 71 9.67 -24.83 -7.94
N GLU A 72 8.87 -24.85 -6.88
CA GLU A 72 8.56 -23.64 -6.11
C GLU A 72 9.88 -23.09 -5.58
N ASP A 73 10.32 -21.95 -6.13
CA ASP A 73 11.52 -21.27 -5.66
C ASP A 73 11.36 -20.96 -4.17
N LYS A 74 12.24 -21.51 -3.34
CA LYS A 74 12.23 -21.31 -1.90
C LYS A 74 13.29 -20.30 -1.49
N MET A 75 13.09 -19.68 -0.34
CA MET A 75 14.05 -18.82 0.33
C MET A 75 14.07 -19.12 1.83
N GLU A 76 15.19 -18.82 2.47
CA GLU A 76 15.32 -18.89 3.92
C GLU A 76 15.05 -17.52 4.54
N ILE A 77 14.35 -17.51 5.67
CA ILE A 77 14.12 -16.34 6.50
C ILE A 77 14.51 -16.67 7.94
N LYS A 78 15.00 -15.66 8.66
CA LYS A 78 15.27 -15.74 10.10
C LYS A 78 14.09 -15.14 10.84
N ILE A 79 13.71 -15.75 11.96
CA ILE A 79 12.62 -15.30 12.80
C ILE A 79 13.11 -15.34 14.24
N TYR A 80 12.84 -14.29 15.01
CA TYR A 80 13.30 -14.20 16.40
C TYR A 80 12.15 -14.57 17.31
N PHE A 81 12.25 -15.69 18.03
CA PHE A 81 11.24 -16.16 18.98
C PHE A 81 11.59 -15.66 20.37
N ASN A 82 10.59 -15.26 21.16
CA ASN A 82 10.75 -14.98 22.58
C ASN A 82 11.24 -16.24 23.32
N ASP A 83 12.26 -16.08 24.16
CA ASP A 83 12.74 -17.14 25.05
C ASP A 83 12.12 -17.03 26.44
N SER A 84 10.91 -17.57 26.57
CA SER A 84 10.18 -17.63 27.85
C SER A 84 10.88 -18.44 28.96
N ASN A 85 11.92 -19.23 28.63
CA ASN A 85 12.65 -20.05 29.60
C ASN A 85 14.02 -19.45 29.99
N SER A 86 14.37 -18.30 29.42
CA SER A 86 15.62 -17.60 29.73
C SER A 86 15.59 -16.96 31.12
N SER A 87 16.75 -16.45 31.56
CA SER A 87 16.86 -15.67 32.79
C SER A 87 16.17 -14.30 32.70
N ASP A 88 15.92 -13.79 31.48
CA ASP A 88 15.19 -12.55 31.22
C ASP A 88 14.15 -12.77 30.10
N PRO A 89 13.02 -13.43 30.42
CA PRO A 89 12.01 -13.82 29.44
C PRO A 89 11.28 -12.62 28.81
N CYS A 90 11.48 -11.41 29.34
CA CYS A 90 10.90 -10.19 28.78
C CYS A 90 11.68 -9.71 27.54
N ASN A 91 12.99 -9.95 27.50
CA ASN A 91 13.89 -9.32 26.52
C ASN A 91 14.67 -10.31 25.64
N GLU A 92 14.80 -11.55 26.09
CA GLU A 92 15.59 -12.55 25.39
C GLU A 92 14.84 -13.18 24.22
N THR A 93 15.60 -13.41 23.14
CA THR A 93 15.09 -14.03 21.92
C THR A 93 16.12 -14.96 21.32
N TYR A 94 15.67 -16.05 20.70
CA TYR A 94 16.53 -16.92 19.89
C TYR A 94 16.12 -16.90 18.42
N GLU A 95 17.10 -17.10 17.54
CA GLU A 95 16.89 -17.10 16.10
C GLU A 95 16.44 -18.49 15.62
N VAL A 96 15.44 -18.49 14.74
CA VAL A 96 14.88 -19.67 14.09
C VAL A 96 14.84 -19.45 12.59
N THR A 97 15.50 -20.31 11.83
CA THR A 97 15.44 -20.28 10.36
C THR A 97 14.24 -21.07 9.85
N ARG A 98 13.53 -20.51 8.87
CA ARG A 98 12.42 -21.15 8.17
C ARG A 98 12.60 -21.02 6.67
N THR A 99 12.27 -22.09 5.96
CA THR A 99 12.24 -22.09 4.50
C THR A 99 10.81 -21.81 4.04
N ILE A 100 10.62 -20.76 3.26
CA ILE A 100 9.32 -20.35 2.72
C ILE A 100 9.37 -20.25 1.19
N PRO A 101 8.22 -20.32 0.51
CA PRO A 101 8.13 -19.92 -0.88
C PRO A 101 8.62 -18.48 -1.06
N LYS A 102 9.37 -18.24 -2.13
CA LYS A 102 9.89 -16.91 -2.44
C LYS A 102 8.75 -15.93 -2.65
N THR A 103 8.81 -14.80 -1.93
CA THR A 103 7.76 -13.78 -1.94
C THR A 103 8.37 -12.38 -1.86
N LEU A 104 7.65 -11.39 -2.38
CA LEU A 104 7.97 -9.98 -2.17
C LEU A 104 7.51 -9.50 -0.79
N ALA A 105 6.49 -10.14 -0.21
CA ALA A 105 5.92 -9.78 1.10
C ALA A 105 6.65 -10.49 2.25
N VAL A 106 7.98 -10.40 2.27
CA VAL A 106 8.81 -11.16 3.22
C VAL A 106 8.50 -10.79 4.68
N ALA A 107 8.31 -9.50 4.99
CA ALA A 107 7.97 -9.03 6.33
C ALA A 107 6.65 -9.63 6.85
N ASP A 108 5.60 -9.63 6.02
CA ASP A 108 4.29 -10.21 6.36
C ASP A 108 4.38 -11.74 6.55
N ALA A 109 5.14 -12.43 5.69
CA ALA A 109 5.38 -13.86 5.81
C ALA A 109 6.12 -14.22 7.12
N SER A 110 7.16 -13.48 7.48
CA SER A 110 7.92 -13.69 8.71
C SER A 110 7.07 -13.49 9.96
N LEU A 111 6.24 -12.43 9.99
CA LEU A 111 5.33 -12.17 11.11
C LEU A 111 4.24 -13.25 11.23
N LYS A 112 3.67 -13.73 10.12
CA LYS A 112 2.68 -14.82 10.15
C LYS A 112 3.23 -16.10 10.77
N ILE A 113 4.50 -16.41 10.51
CA ILE A 113 5.16 -17.56 11.13
C ILE A 113 5.44 -17.30 12.61
N LEU A 114 6.00 -16.13 12.95
CA LEU A 114 6.22 -15.73 14.35
C LEU A 114 4.94 -15.87 15.19
N PHE A 115 3.82 -15.35 14.68
CA PHE A 115 2.52 -15.43 15.35
C PHE A 115 1.87 -16.80 15.27
N SER A 116 2.34 -17.70 14.40
CA SER A 116 1.80 -19.07 14.36
C SER A 116 2.52 -20.03 15.28
N GLU A 117 3.78 -19.75 15.62
CA GLU A 117 4.65 -20.68 16.34
C GLU A 117 5.07 -20.21 17.74
N ASN A 118 5.20 -18.91 18.00
CA ASN A 118 5.73 -18.39 19.27
C ASN A 118 4.82 -17.37 19.95
N LEU A 119 4.30 -16.39 19.23
CA LEU A 119 3.39 -15.36 19.76
C LEU A 119 1.94 -15.63 19.30
N THR A 120 1.44 -16.81 19.66
CA THR A 120 0.18 -17.37 19.13
C THR A 120 -1.07 -16.55 19.49
N GLU A 121 -0.97 -15.77 20.56
CA GLU A 121 -1.99 -14.86 21.07
C GLU A 121 -2.29 -13.71 20.09
N LEU A 122 -1.30 -13.33 19.27
CA LEU A 122 -1.46 -12.27 18.27
C LEU A 122 -2.02 -12.79 16.94
N LYS A 123 -1.99 -14.10 16.68
CA LYS A 123 -2.34 -14.71 15.39
C LYS A 123 -3.69 -14.27 14.84
N ASN A 124 -4.74 -14.37 15.67
CA ASN A 124 -6.11 -14.08 15.27
C ASN A 124 -6.42 -12.58 15.21
N ASN A 125 -5.53 -11.77 15.79
CA ASN A 125 -5.62 -10.33 15.86
C ASN A 125 -4.76 -9.64 14.81
N TYR A 126 -3.79 -10.33 14.19
CA TYR A 126 -2.95 -9.76 13.14
C TYR A 126 -3.74 -9.45 11.86
N LEU A 127 -3.61 -8.23 11.35
CA LEU A 127 -4.28 -7.74 10.14
C LEU A 127 -3.33 -7.54 8.96
N GLY A 128 -2.02 -7.50 9.21
CA GLY A 128 -0.99 -7.32 8.18
C GLY A 128 0.07 -6.30 8.59
N VAL A 129 1.09 -6.13 7.75
CA VAL A 129 2.13 -5.10 7.90
C VAL A 129 2.22 -4.28 6.63
N SER A 130 2.35 -2.95 6.79
CA SER A 130 2.60 -2.03 5.68
C SER A 130 3.91 -1.30 5.91
N ILE A 131 4.71 -1.15 4.86
CA ILE A 131 6.00 -0.45 4.95
C ILE A 131 5.89 0.85 4.15
N LYS A 132 6.13 1.98 4.81
CA LYS A 132 6.18 3.30 4.17
C LYS A 132 7.30 4.11 4.81
N ASP A 133 8.11 4.78 3.98
CA ASP A 133 9.20 5.64 4.45
C ASP A 133 10.17 4.93 5.43
N SER A 134 10.43 3.64 5.19
CA SER A 134 11.23 2.73 6.04
C SER A 134 10.64 2.39 7.42
N VAL A 135 9.40 2.81 7.70
CA VAL A 135 8.64 2.44 8.90
C VAL A 135 7.72 1.28 8.57
N ALA A 136 7.85 0.18 9.30
CA ALA A 136 6.92 -0.95 9.22
C ALA A 136 5.80 -0.76 10.23
N VAL A 137 4.59 -0.48 9.76
CA VAL A 137 3.39 -0.36 10.60
C VAL A 137 2.68 -1.71 10.65
N VAL A 138 2.74 -2.36 11.81
CA VAL A 138 2.11 -3.65 12.08
C VAL A 138 0.68 -3.40 12.57
N ASN A 139 -0.30 -3.89 11.83
CA ASN A 139 -1.71 -3.65 12.12
C ASN A 139 -2.33 -4.85 12.83
N PHE A 140 -3.03 -4.56 13.93
CA PHE A 140 -3.75 -5.54 14.73
C PHE A 140 -5.18 -5.10 14.99
N LYS A 141 -6.04 -6.06 15.35
CA LYS A 141 -7.33 -5.80 15.97
C LYS A 141 -7.13 -5.35 17.42
N ARG A 142 -8.10 -4.61 17.96
CA ARG A 142 -8.10 -4.11 19.34
C ARG A 142 -7.72 -5.13 20.43
N PRO A 143 -8.15 -6.40 20.41
CA PRO A 143 -7.78 -7.37 21.45
C PRO A 143 -6.27 -7.66 21.56
N ALA A 144 -5.45 -7.32 20.55
CA ALA A 144 -4.00 -7.42 20.68
C ALA A 144 -3.42 -6.49 21.76
N LEU A 145 -4.15 -5.44 22.17
CA LEU A 145 -3.72 -4.52 23.22
C LEU A 145 -3.56 -5.20 24.58
N ASP A 146 -4.24 -6.34 24.82
CA ASP A 146 -4.08 -7.12 26.05
C ASP A 146 -2.64 -7.62 26.26
N TYR A 147 -1.83 -7.62 25.19
CA TYR A 147 -0.42 -7.98 25.19
C TYR A 147 0.48 -6.80 24.83
N LEU A 148 0.13 -6.04 23.78
CA LEU A 148 0.95 -4.96 23.24
C LEU A 148 0.92 -3.67 24.09
N ASN A 149 -0.09 -3.52 24.94
CA ASN A 149 -0.24 -2.41 25.89
C ASN A 149 -0.54 -2.94 27.30
N ASN A 150 0.27 -3.91 27.72
CA ASN A 150 0.28 -4.50 29.06
C ASN A 150 1.52 -4.02 29.82
N THR A 151 1.69 -4.42 31.07
CA THR A 151 2.90 -4.22 31.89
C THR A 151 4.20 -4.35 31.06
N ALA A 152 5.19 -3.52 31.37
CA ALA A 152 6.42 -3.40 30.59
C ALA A 152 7.05 -4.75 30.18
N CYS A 153 7.15 -5.73 31.09
CA CYS A 153 7.71 -7.05 30.75
C CYS A 153 6.89 -7.80 29.69
N ILE A 154 5.56 -7.87 29.87
CA ILE A 154 4.67 -8.55 28.91
C ILE A 154 4.72 -7.79 27.59
N GLN A 155 4.65 -6.46 27.61
CA GLN A 155 4.75 -5.68 26.38
C GLN A 155 6.05 -5.96 25.63
N MET A 156 7.19 -5.95 26.33
CA MET A 156 8.51 -6.21 25.73
C MET A 156 8.62 -7.63 25.17
N SER A 157 8.08 -8.65 25.87
CA SER A 157 8.16 -10.04 25.43
C SER A 157 7.45 -10.30 24.11
N PHE A 158 6.48 -9.46 23.73
CA PHE A 158 5.83 -9.48 22.43
C PHE A 158 6.48 -8.53 21.42
N LYS A 159 6.82 -7.29 21.82
CA LYS A 159 7.36 -6.28 20.90
C LYS A 159 8.77 -6.60 20.40
N ILE A 160 9.66 -7.08 21.26
CA ILE A 160 11.06 -7.34 20.90
C ILE A 160 11.20 -8.41 19.81
N PRO A 161 10.53 -9.57 19.88
CA PRO A 161 10.52 -10.55 18.79
C PRO A 161 10.04 -9.97 17.45
N ILE A 162 8.99 -9.14 17.47
CA ILE A 162 8.43 -8.48 16.29
C ILE A 162 9.47 -7.53 15.70
N GLU A 163 10.03 -6.66 16.54
CA GLU A 163 11.02 -5.66 16.16
C GLU A 163 12.27 -6.30 15.59
N LYS A 164 12.88 -7.27 16.28
CA LYS A 164 14.06 -7.99 15.76
C LYS A 164 13.76 -8.70 14.43
N THR A 165 12.58 -9.30 14.30
CA THR A 165 12.16 -9.98 13.07
C THR A 165 11.98 -9.00 11.90
N LEU A 166 11.55 -7.76 12.13
CA LEU A 166 11.38 -6.78 11.06
C LEU A 166 12.64 -5.97 10.76
N LEU A 167 13.36 -5.54 11.80
CA LEU A 167 14.56 -4.70 11.69
C LEU A 167 15.76 -5.44 11.08
N GLN A 168 15.71 -6.77 10.96
CA GLN A 168 16.70 -7.53 10.19
C GLN A 168 16.72 -7.09 8.70
N TYR A 169 15.60 -6.59 8.18
CA TYR A 169 15.50 -6.19 6.79
C TYR A 169 16.04 -4.76 6.63
N PRO A 170 17.07 -4.53 5.79
CA PRO A 170 17.78 -3.25 5.74
C PRO A 170 16.91 -2.08 5.26
N THR A 171 15.75 -2.35 4.66
CA THR A 171 14.78 -1.34 4.23
C THR A 171 13.82 -0.91 5.33
N ILE A 172 13.78 -1.60 6.47
CA ILE A 172 12.97 -1.26 7.64
C ILE A 172 13.91 -0.71 8.71
N LYS A 173 13.60 0.49 9.21
CA LYS A 173 14.41 1.21 10.22
C LYS A 173 13.67 1.42 11.52
N GLU A 174 12.35 1.34 11.47
CA GLU A 174 11.47 1.58 12.61
C GLU A 174 10.24 0.68 12.48
N VAL A 175 9.68 0.32 13.62
CA VAL A 175 8.48 -0.51 13.71
C VAL A 175 7.46 0.26 14.54
N ASP A 176 6.33 0.52 13.91
CA ASP A 176 5.17 1.12 14.53
C ASP A 176 4.03 0.11 14.59
N TYR A 177 3.06 0.42 15.43
CA TYR A 177 1.89 -0.42 15.64
C TYR A 177 0.64 0.39 15.35
N SER A 178 -0.34 -0.27 14.74
CA SER A 178 -1.66 0.29 14.51
C SER A 178 -2.74 -0.66 15.01
N ILE A 179 -3.82 -0.09 15.51
CA ILE A 179 -5.02 -0.80 15.92
C ILE A 179 -6.14 -0.42 14.97
N ASP A 180 -6.69 -1.40 14.27
CA ASP A 180 -7.76 -1.24 13.28
C ASP A 180 -7.42 -0.15 12.25
N GLY A 181 -6.15 -0.10 11.82
CA GLY A 181 -5.64 0.84 10.82
C GLY A 181 -5.29 2.25 11.32
N LYS A 182 -5.37 2.51 12.63
CA LYS A 182 -4.94 3.77 13.24
C LYS A 182 -3.65 3.56 14.02
N VAL A 183 -2.61 4.35 13.71
CA VAL A 183 -1.35 4.32 14.46
C VAL A 183 -1.65 4.56 15.94
N PHE A 184 -1.13 3.69 16.78
CA PHE A 184 -1.35 3.70 18.22
C PHE A 184 -0.08 4.20 18.89
N THR A 185 -0.10 5.42 19.42
CA THR A 185 1.08 6.08 20.00
C THR A 185 1.09 6.09 21.53
N GLU A 186 -0.03 5.80 22.18
CA GLU A 186 -0.17 5.72 23.64
C GLU A 186 0.19 4.32 24.15
N PHE A 187 1.47 3.99 24.08
CA PHE A 187 2.00 2.79 24.75
C PHE A 187 2.47 3.15 26.16
N ASP A 188 1.52 3.44 27.04
CA ASP A 188 1.79 3.78 28.44
C ASP A 188 1.55 2.54 29.30
N ALA A 189 2.63 1.80 29.58
CA ALA A 189 2.64 0.66 30.48
C ALA A 189 3.57 0.88 31.67
#